data_AF-A0A5N5PFQ5-F1
#
_entry.id   AF-A0A5N5PFQ5-F1
#
_cell.length_a   1.000
_cell.length_b   1.000
_cell.length_c   1.000
_cell.angle_alpha   90.00
_cell.angle_beta   90.00
_cell.angle_gamma   90.00
#
_symmetry.space_group_name_H-M   'P 1'
#
loop_
_entity.id
_entity.type
_entity.pdbx_description
1 polymer ?
#
loop_
_entity_poly.entity_id
_entity_poly.type
_entity_poly.pdbx_seq_one_letter_code
_entity_poly.pdbx_strand_id
1 'polypeptide(L)' 'MFMGDLNLHHSLWGGATVRRGDASGNALAKWSADKSMTCLNKPGQVTYSRSADDTTNSSTIDLTFLGSLFRPP' A
#
# COMPACT_ATOMS: atom_id res chain seq x y z
N MET A 1 0.68 -11.66 -9.42
CA MET A 1 1.41 -10.56 -8.75
C MET A 1 1.03 -9.26 -9.45
N PHE A 2 0.85 -8.18 -8.72
CA PHE A 2 0.57 -6.84 -9.25
C PHE A 2 1.46 -5.83 -8.52
N MET A 3 2.06 -4.90 -9.27
CA MET A 3 2.91 -3.84 -8.72
C MET A 3 2.67 -2.56 -9.53
N GLY A 4 2.61 -1.41 -8.84
CA GLY A 4 2.56 -0.12 -9.51
C GLY A 4 2.50 1.06 -8.54
N ASP A 5 2.73 2.24 -9.09
CA ASP A 5 2.41 3.51 -8.45
C ASP A 5 0.89 3.71 -8.54
N LEU A 6 0.20 3.61 -7.41
CA LEU A 6 -1.26 3.68 -7.37
C LEU A 6 -1.75 5.04 -6.88
N ASN A 7 -0.88 5.82 -6.21
CA ASN A 7 -1.25 7.06 -5.54
C ASN A 7 -2.44 6.90 -4.57
N LEU A 8 -2.58 5.72 -3.95
CA LEU A 8 -3.68 5.37 -3.04
C LEU A 8 -3.20 5.30 -1.59
N HIS A 9 -4.02 5.83 -0.68
CA HIS A 9 -3.77 5.88 0.74
C HIS A 9 -4.74 4.94 1.47
N HIS A 10 -4.17 4.03 2.27
CA HIS A 10 -4.93 3.17 3.17
C HIS A 10 -4.04 2.71 4.32
N SER A 11 -4.59 2.48 5.51
CA SER A 11 -3.83 2.09 6.71
C SER A 11 -3.13 0.73 6.56
N LEU A 12 -3.65 -0.15 5.69
CA LEU A 12 -3.05 -1.46 5.41
C LEU A 12 -1.62 -1.40 4.87
N TRP A 13 -1.26 -0.33 4.15
CA TRP A 13 0.10 -0.13 3.61
C TRP A 13 0.73 1.19 4.08
N GLY A 14 -0.03 2.27 4.25
CA GLY A 14 0.47 3.53 4.79
C GLY A 14 0.63 3.55 6.32
N GLY A 15 0.16 2.51 7.01
CA GLY A 15 0.33 2.37 8.46
C GLY A 15 -0.49 3.37 9.29
N ALA A 16 -0.06 3.59 10.54
CA ALA A 16 -0.80 4.34 11.54
C ALA A 16 -0.92 5.86 11.24
N THR A 17 -0.10 6.39 10.35
CA THR A 17 -0.15 7.81 9.94
C THR A 17 -1.34 8.10 9.02
N VAL A 18 -1.85 7.08 8.30
CA VAL A 18 -3.04 7.20 7.46
C VAL A 18 -4.30 7.08 8.34
N ARG A 19 -4.80 8.23 8.80
CA ARG A 19 -6.01 8.31 9.64
C ARG A 19 -7.29 7.88 8.91
N ARG A 20 -7.36 8.12 7.60
CA ARG A 20 -8.48 7.76 6.74
C ARG A 20 -7.96 7.43 5.35
N GLY A 21 -8.21 6.22 4.88
CA GLY A 21 -7.91 5.85 3.50
C GLY A 21 -8.83 6.59 2.52
N ASP A 22 -8.33 6.86 1.32
CA ASP A 22 -9.17 7.38 0.25
C ASP A 22 -10.13 6.31 -0.28
N ALA A 23 -11.19 6.73 -0.99
CA ALA A 23 -12.24 5.81 -1.44
C ALA A 23 -11.70 4.67 -2.30
N SER A 24 -10.73 4.98 -3.17
CA SER A 24 -10.08 4.01 -4.06
C SER A 24 -9.15 3.06 -3.30
N GLY A 25 -8.45 3.55 -2.27
CA GLY A 25 -7.64 2.73 -1.37
C GLY A 25 -8.49 1.75 -0.56
N ASN A 26 -9.65 2.18 -0.05
CA ASN A 26 -10.61 1.28 0.59
C ASN A 26 -11.14 0.22 -0.39
N ALA A 27 -11.45 0.61 -1.63
CA ALA A 27 -11.91 -0.30 -2.68
C ALA A 27 -10.84 -1.33 -3.05
N LEU A 28 -9.58 -0.90 -3.21
CA LEU A 28 -8.45 -1.79 -3.47
C LEU A 28 -8.19 -2.74 -2.29
N ALA A 29 -8.27 -2.24 -1.05
CA ALA A 29 -8.11 -3.07 0.14
C ALA A 29 -9.18 -4.18 0.16
N LYS A 30 -10.44 -3.83 -0.08
CA LYS A 30 -11.53 -4.80 -0.19
C LYS A 30 -11.30 -5.80 -1.32
N TRP A 31 -10.99 -5.32 -2.52
CA TRP A 31 -10.76 -6.17 -3.69
C TRP A 31 -9.60 -7.15 -3.46
N SER A 32 -8.50 -6.67 -2.84
CA SER A 32 -7.34 -7.50 -2.56
C SER A 32 -7.68 -8.61 -1.56
N ALA A 33 -8.46 -8.32 -0.51
CA ALA A 33 -8.97 -9.30 0.42
C ALA A 33 -9.89 -10.33 -0.27
N ASP A 34 -10.85 -9.88 -1.09
CA ASP A 34 -11.76 -10.75 -1.84
C ASP A 34 -11.02 -11.69 -2.82
N LYS A 35 -9.83 -11.30 -3.27
CA LYS A 35 -8.97 -12.08 -4.19
C LYS A 35 -7.84 -12.84 -3.50
N SER A 36 -7.83 -12.88 -2.17
CA SER A 36 -6.74 -13.51 -1.39
C SER A 36 -5.35 -12.98 -1.79
N MET A 37 -5.26 -11.68 -2.05
CA MET A 37 -4.02 -10.99 -2.34
C MET A 37 -3.50 -10.28 -1.10
N THR A 38 -2.21 -10.40 -0.84
CA THR A 38 -1.51 -9.75 0.28
C THR A 38 -0.69 -8.58 -0.24
N CYS A 39 -0.82 -7.40 0.38
CA CYS A 39 0.11 -6.31 0.17
C CYS A 39 1.45 -6.67 0.80
N LEU A 40 2.54 -6.60 0.02
CA LEU A 40 3.89 -6.94 0.48
C LEU A 40 4.59 -5.74 1.14
N ASN A 41 4.10 -4.52 0.94
CA ASN A 41 4.64 -3.34 1.58
C ASN A 41 4.51 -3.46 3.09
N LYS A 42 5.58 -3.15 3.82
CA LYS A 42 5.49 -2.99 5.26
C LYS A 42 4.61 -1.75 5.56
N PRO A 43 3.63 -1.81 6.47
CA PRO A 43 2.84 -0.65 6.82
C PRO A 43 3.71 0.55 7.24
N GLY A 44 3.52 1.69 6.58
CA GLY A 44 4.28 2.93 6.78
C GLY A 44 5.65 2.97 6.08
N GLN A 45 5.98 1.97 5.25
CA GLN A 45 7.19 2.01 4.43
C GLN A 45 7.11 3.15 3.43
N VAL A 46 8.01 4.13 3.53
CA VAL A 46 8.08 5.22 2.55
C VAL A 46 8.50 4.65 1.19
N THR A 47 7.68 4.93 0.17
CA THR A 47 8.00 4.63 -1.23
C THR A 47 8.07 5.91 -2.07
N TYR A 48 7.42 6.98 -1.60
CA TYR A 48 7.47 8.31 -2.18
C TYR A 48 7.83 9.35 -1.11
N SER A 49 8.72 10.27 -1.47
CA SER A 49 8.97 11.52 -0.73
C SER A 49 9.03 12.68 -1.71
N ARG A 50 8.45 13.82 -1.33
CA ARG A 50 8.45 15.02 -2.18
C ARG A 50 9.87 15.54 -2.49
N SER A 51 10.80 15.36 -1.56
CA SER A 51 12.23 15.61 -1.74
C SER A 51 13.05 14.59 -0.92
N ALA A 52 14.36 14.53 -1.15
CA ALA A 52 15.24 13.55 -0.51
C ALA A 52 15.23 13.62 1.03
N ASP A 53 15.03 14.83 1.59
CA ASP A 53 15.08 15.07 3.03
C ASP A 53 13.69 15.25 3.67
N ASP A 54 12.62 15.18 2.88
CA ASP A 54 11.27 15.42 3.36
C ASP A 54 10.66 14.16 3.99
N THR A 55 10.76 14.10 5.31
CA THR A 55 10.12 13.04 6.12
C THR A 55 8.65 13.36 6.42
N THR A 56 8.24 14.62 6.27
CA THR A 56 6.88 15.10 6.59
C THR A 56 5.87 14.91 5.47
N ASN A 57 6.31 15.00 4.20
CA ASN A 57 5.50 14.75 3.02
C ASN A 57 6.00 13.48 2.31
N SER A 58 5.99 12.39 3.06
CA SER A 58 6.32 11.04 2.59
C SER A 58 5.10 10.14 2.63
N SER A 59 5.05 9.12 1.78
CA SER A 59 3.88 8.23 1.62
C SER A 59 4.27 6.84 1.13
N THR A 60 3.37 5.88 1.37
CA THR A 60 3.42 4.52 0.80
C THR A 60 2.40 4.44 -0.32
N ILE A 61 2.82 4.66 -1.57
CA ILE A 61 1.92 4.72 -2.73
C ILE A 61 2.35 3.83 -3.90
N ASP A 62 3.58 3.35 -3.88
CA ASP A 62 4.08 2.29 -4.76
C ASP A 62 3.82 0.95 -4.10
N LEU A 63 2.84 0.22 -4.62
CA LEU A 63 2.28 -0.93 -3.93
C LEU A 63 2.53 -2.22 -4.70
N THR A 64 2.85 -3.27 -3.95
CA THR A 64 3.03 -4.63 -4.47
C THR A 64 2.05 -5.57 -3.80
N PHE A 65 1.30 -6.32 -4.59
CA PHE A 65 0.37 -7.34 -4.13
C PHE A 65 0.70 -8.72 -4.72
N LEU A 66 0.64 -9.73 -3.86
CA LEU A 66 0.90 -11.12 -4.21
C LEU A 66 -0.31 -12.00 -3.85
N GLY A 67 -0.78 -12.80 -4.81
CA GLY A 67 -1.86 -13.77 -4.57
C GLY A 67 -1.36 -14.96 -3.76
N SER A 68 -2.25 -15.57 -3.00
CA SER A 68 -1.99 -16.74 -2.14
C SER A 68 -1.34 -17.94 -2.83
N LEU A 69 -1.55 -18.14 -4.14
CA LEU A 69 -0.89 -19.17 -4.94
C LEU A 69 0.64 -19.02 -5.05
N PHE A 70 1.18 -17.85 -4.70
CA PHE A 70 2.60 -17.52 -4.83
C PHE A 70 3.30 -17.25 -3.49
N ARG A 71 2.71 -17.60 -2.34
CA ARG A 71 3.39 -17.42 -1.06
C ARG A 71 4.55 -18.43 -0.98
N PRO A 72 5.83 -18.01 -0.98
CA PRO A 72 6.93 -18.94 -0.70
C PRO A 72 6.76 -19.50 0.73
N PRO A 73 7.25 -20.73 0.99
CA PRO A 73 7.14 -21.39 2.28
C PRO A 73 7.77 -20.57 3.42
#